data_AF-A0A4S4B448-F1
#
_entry.id   AF-A0A4S4B448-F1
#
_cell.length_a   1.000
_cell.length_b   1.000
_cell.length_c   1.000
_cell.angle_alpha   90.00
_cell.angle_beta   90.00
_cell.angle_gamma   90.00
#
_symmetry.space_group_name_H-M   'P 1'
#
loop_
_entity.id
_entity.type
_entity.pdbx_description
1 polymer ?
#
loop_
_entity_poly.entity_id
_entity_poly.type
_entity_poly.pdbx_seq_one_letter_code
_entity_poly.pdbx_strand_id
1 'polypeptide(L)'
;MEVKTYRVIQDHTSGYPEPITFAKGAPLAVGEKYAGPEGWDNWLFCETPGQKGGWVPAQVIEIINGTTGRARDDYTARELNAQEGESLLGTKTVNGWVWCEKPDSSESGWIPLANLKEARQ
;
A
#
# COMPACT_ATOMS: atom_id res chain seq x y z
N MET A 1 -13.04 6.08 11.37
CA MET A 1 -12.00 5.08 11.11
C MET A 1 -11.22 4.90 12.39
N GLU A 2 -10.91 3.67 12.77
CA GLU A 2 -10.13 3.41 13.98
C GLU A 2 -8.67 3.75 13.69
N VAL A 3 -8.10 4.66 14.47
CA VAL A 3 -6.67 5.01 14.38
C VAL A 3 -5.92 4.18 15.40
N LYS A 4 -4.86 3.51 14.96
CA LYS A 4 -4.00 2.68 15.80
C LYS A 4 -2.60 3.24 15.84
N THR A 5 -1.96 3.18 17.00
CA THR A 5 -0.56 3.58 17.14
C THR A 5 0.34 2.38 16.93
N TYR A 6 1.35 2.55 16.08
CA TYR A 6 2.38 1.54 15.83
C TYR A 6 3.75 2.08 16.19
N ARG A 7 4.61 1.18 16.67
CA ARG A 7 6.04 1.41 16.77
C ARG A 7 6.76 0.63 15.68
N VAL A 8 7.66 1.30 14.98
CA VAL A 8 8.51 0.67 13.96
C VAL A 8 9.54 -0.21 14.65
N ILE A 9 9.61 -1.48 14.26
CA ILE A 9 10.53 -2.48 14.81
C ILE A 9 11.59 -2.93 13.80
N GLN A 10 11.47 -2.50 12.55
CA GLN A 10 12.45 -2.70 11.50
C GLN A 10 12.35 -1.56 10.49
N ASP A 11 13.49 -1.05 10.03
CA ASP A 11 13.56 -0.01 9.02
C ASP A 11 12.74 -0.37 7.76
N HIS A 12 12.09 0.63 7.20
CA HIS A 12 11.37 0.55 5.94
C HIS A 12 11.81 1.71 5.04
N THR A 13 12.37 1.38 3.89
CA THR A 13 12.74 2.36 2.86
C THR A 13 11.95 2.05 1.60
N SER A 14 11.24 3.06 1.09
CA SER A 14 10.46 2.95 -0.14
C SER A 14 11.33 2.48 -1.30
N GLY A 15 10.93 1.38 -1.92
CA GLY A 15 11.53 0.89 -3.16
C GLY A 15 11.02 1.60 -4.43
N TYR A 16 9.96 2.42 -4.29
CA TYR A 16 9.20 2.96 -5.40
C TYR A 16 9.10 4.49 -5.31
N PRO A 17 10.07 5.24 -5.87
CA PRO A 17 10.07 6.71 -5.80
C PRO A 17 8.94 7.35 -6.62
N GLU A 18 8.41 6.65 -7.61
CA GLU A 18 7.28 7.08 -8.45
C GLU A 18 6.13 6.08 -8.31
N PRO A 19 5.38 6.11 -7.20
CA PRO A 19 4.34 5.14 -6.93
C PRO A 19 3.14 5.32 -7.87
N ILE A 20 2.63 4.20 -8.38
CA ILE A 20 1.36 4.21 -9.13
C ILE A 20 0.27 4.86 -8.28
N THR A 21 -0.42 5.85 -8.84
CA THR A 21 -1.45 6.65 -8.16
C THR A 21 -2.59 6.95 -9.11
N PHE A 22 -3.82 6.63 -8.74
CA PHE A 22 -4.98 6.84 -9.60
C PHE A 22 -6.25 7.11 -8.81
N ALA A 23 -7.20 7.76 -9.47
CA ALA A 23 -8.55 7.98 -8.95
C ALA A 23 -9.47 6.79 -9.27
N LYS A 24 -10.54 6.68 -8.50
CA LYS A 24 -11.67 5.80 -8.77
C LYS A 24 -12.15 5.96 -10.21
N GLY A 25 -12.43 4.83 -10.85
CA GLY A 25 -12.87 4.76 -12.24
C GLY A 25 -11.72 4.77 -13.26
N ALA A 26 -10.47 4.99 -12.84
CA ALA A 26 -9.32 4.93 -13.75
C ALA A 26 -9.17 3.53 -14.39
N PRO A 27 -8.79 3.45 -15.68
CA PRO A 27 -8.49 2.19 -16.33
C PRO A 27 -7.17 1.63 -15.82
N LEU A 28 -7.12 0.31 -15.61
CA LEU A 28 -5.94 -0.41 -15.15
C LEU A 28 -5.66 -1.59 -16.09
N ALA A 29 -4.42 -1.74 -16.53
CA ALA A 29 -3.93 -3.00 -17.06
C ALA A 29 -3.52 -3.88 -15.88
N VAL A 30 -4.10 -5.08 -15.79
CA VAL A 30 -3.90 -6.01 -14.68
C VAL A 30 -2.94 -7.09 -15.13
N GLY A 31 -1.79 -7.16 -14.46
CA GLY A 31 -0.72 -8.11 -14.74
C GLY A 31 -0.67 -9.25 -13.74
N GLU A 32 0.53 -9.57 -13.29
CA GLU A 32 0.78 -10.73 -12.43
C GLU A 32 0.21 -10.57 -11.01
N LYS A 33 -0.13 -11.70 -10.39
CA LYS A 33 -0.47 -11.77 -8.98
C LYS A 33 0.79 -12.02 -8.18
N TYR A 34 0.98 -11.27 -7.09
CA TYR A 34 2.08 -11.49 -6.17
C TYR A 34 2.07 -12.93 -5.64
N ALA A 35 3.24 -13.57 -5.66
CA ALA A 35 3.45 -14.95 -5.24
C ALA A 35 4.80 -15.09 -4.49
N GLY A 36 4.97 -14.29 -3.45
CA GLY A 36 6.15 -14.32 -2.56
C GLY A 36 5.91 -15.08 -1.25
N PRO A 37 6.99 -15.56 -0.59
CA PRO A 37 6.92 -16.25 0.70
C PRO A 37 6.37 -15.40 1.86
N GLU A 38 6.32 -14.08 1.70
CA GLU A 38 5.84 -13.10 2.67
C GLU A 38 4.32 -13.18 2.92
N GLY A 39 3.60 -13.90 2.06
CA GLY A 39 2.15 -14.10 2.22
C GLY A 39 1.33 -12.85 1.93
N TRP A 40 1.86 -11.91 1.12
CA TRP A 40 1.12 -10.76 0.61
C TRP A 40 0.18 -11.20 -0.51
N ASP A 41 -0.79 -12.03 -0.15
CA ASP A 41 -1.82 -12.48 -1.07
C ASP A 41 -2.69 -11.32 -1.56
N ASN A 42 -3.22 -11.47 -2.77
CA ASN A 42 -4.18 -10.52 -3.38
C ASN A 42 -3.59 -9.15 -3.75
N TRP A 43 -2.28 -9.08 -3.97
CA TRP A 43 -1.65 -7.99 -4.70
C TRP A 43 -1.55 -8.33 -6.18
N LEU A 44 -1.89 -7.38 -7.04
CA LEU A 44 -1.77 -7.47 -8.49
C LEU A 44 -0.85 -6.37 -8.99
N PHE A 45 0.11 -6.70 -9.84
CA PHE A 45 0.92 -5.69 -10.50
C PHE A 45 0.07 -5.03 -11.57
N CYS A 46 -0.12 -3.72 -11.48
CA CYS A 46 -0.99 -2.97 -12.38
C CYS A 46 -0.25 -1.82 -13.03
N GLU A 47 -0.69 -1.47 -14.23
CA GLU A 47 -0.24 -0.29 -14.94
C GLU A 47 -1.44 0.62 -15.24
N THR A 48 -1.18 1.93 -15.28
CA THR A 48 -2.16 2.95 -15.64
C THR A 48 -1.50 3.94 -16.61
N PRO A 49 -2.23 4.54 -17.56
CA PRO A 49 -1.63 5.41 -18.57
C PRO A 49 -0.77 6.53 -17.98
N GLY A 50 0.47 6.65 -18.46
CA GLY A 50 1.40 7.73 -18.10
C GLY A 50 2.16 7.54 -16.79
N GLN A 51 2.11 6.35 -16.17
CA GLN A 51 2.81 6.07 -14.91
C GLN A 51 3.59 4.76 -14.98
N LYS A 52 4.57 4.60 -14.09
CA LYS A 52 5.19 3.30 -13.84
C LYS A 52 4.18 2.37 -13.18
N GLY A 53 4.25 1.09 -13.52
CA GLY A 53 3.46 0.06 -12.87
C GLY A 53 3.81 -0.10 -11.40
N GLY A 54 2.87 -0.64 -10.63
CA GLY A 54 3.07 -0.91 -9.21
C GLY A 54 2.06 -1.87 -8.64
N TRP A 55 2.29 -2.27 -7.39
CA TRP A 55 1.42 -3.22 -6.70
C TRP A 55 0.14 -2.54 -6.22
N VAL A 56 -0.99 -3.16 -6.55
CA VAL A 56 -2.33 -2.68 -6.22
C VAL A 56 -3.11 -3.83 -5.57
N PRO A 57 -3.84 -3.60 -4.46
CA PRO A 57 -4.69 -4.63 -3.88
C PRO A 57 -5.81 -5.04 -4.84
N ALA A 58 -6.03 -6.32 -5.05
CA ALA A 58 -7.13 -6.82 -5.90
C ALA A 58 -8.50 -6.28 -5.46
N GLN A 59 -8.65 -5.95 -4.17
CA GLN A 59 -9.85 -5.36 -3.57
C GLN A 59 -10.21 -3.99 -4.17
N VAL A 60 -9.21 -3.19 -4.60
CA VAL A 60 -9.44 -1.87 -5.18
C VAL A 60 -9.63 -1.92 -6.70
N ILE A 61 -9.68 -3.11 -7.29
CA ILE A 61 -9.79 -3.32 -8.74
C ILE A 61 -11.09 -4.07 -9.06
N GLU A 62 -11.91 -3.49 -9.93
CA GLU A 62 -12.99 -4.18 -10.64
C GLU A 62 -12.38 -4.85 -11.86
N ILE A 63 -12.27 -6.18 -11.84
CA ILE A 63 -11.75 -6.94 -12.99
C ILE A 63 -12.83 -6.99 -14.07
N ILE A 64 -12.56 -6.40 -15.23
CA ILE A 64 -13.47 -6.39 -16.38
C ILE A 64 -13.23 -7.64 -17.22
N ASN A 65 -11.97 -7.96 -17.48
CA ASN A 65 -11.53 -9.23 -18.06
C ASN A 65 -10.14 -9.56 -17.52
N GLY A 66 -9.61 -10.75 -17.82
CA GLY A 66 -8.41 -11.29 -17.17
C GLY A 66 -7.14 -10.42 -17.21
N THR A 67 -7.07 -9.40 -18.06
CA THR A 67 -5.92 -8.48 -18.18
C THR A 67 -6.30 -7.00 -18.03
N THR A 68 -7.58 -6.67 -17.81
CA THR A 68 -8.04 -5.29 -17.69
C THR A 68 -8.99 -5.11 -16.52
N GLY A 69 -8.86 -3.98 -15.86
CA GLY A 69 -9.70 -3.62 -14.75
C GLY A 69 -9.97 -2.13 -14.68
N ARG A 70 -10.78 -1.75 -13.71
CA ARG A 70 -11.10 -0.38 -13.37
C ARG A 70 -10.94 -0.16 -11.88
N ALA A 71 -10.39 0.97 -11.48
CA ALA A 71 -10.25 1.32 -10.07
C ALA A 71 -11.63 1.45 -9.40
N ARG A 72 -11.86 0.72 -8.30
CA ARG A 72 -13.07 0.85 -7.48
C ARG A 72 -13.03 2.05 -6.56
N ASP A 73 -11.83 2.45 -6.16
CA ASP A 73 -11.52 3.50 -5.20
C ASP A 73 -10.24 4.24 -5.63
N ASP A 74 -10.02 5.41 -5.06
CA ASP A 74 -8.74 6.11 -5.16
C ASP A 74 -7.65 5.27 -4.48
N TYR A 75 -6.46 5.22 -5.09
CA TYR A 75 -5.35 4.43 -4.54
C TYR A 75 -3.99 5.00 -4.95
N THR A 76 -3.02 4.82 -4.06
CA THR A 76 -1.60 5.02 -4.35
C THR A 76 -0.78 3.90 -3.72
N ALA A 77 0.22 3.40 -4.45
CA ALA A 77 1.22 2.46 -3.93
C ALA A 77 2.36 3.17 -3.17
N ARG A 78 2.16 4.44 -2.76
CA ARG A 78 3.17 5.20 -2.02
C ARG A 78 3.51 4.50 -0.71
N GLU A 79 4.77 4.13 -0.56
CA GLU A 79 5.33 3.60 0.67
C GLU A 79 5.90 4.73 1.54
N LEU A 80 5.89 4.54 2.86
CA LEU A 80 6.44 5.49 3.81
C LEU A 80 7.84 5.05 4.25
N ASN A 81 8.79 6.00 4.26
CA ASN A 81 10.09 5.78 4.87
C ASN A 81 9.97 5.86 6.40
N ALA A 82 10.46 4.84 7.09
CA ALA A 82 10.40 4.74 8.53
C ALA A 82 11.66 4.06 9.08
N GLN A 83 12.12 4.52 10.23
CA GLN A 83 13.26 3.99 10.96
C GLN A 83 12.78 3.31 12.24
N GLU A 84 13.51 2.27 12.66
CA GLU A 84 13.26 1.57 13.90
C GLU A 84 13.14 2.56 15.08
N GLY A 85 12.10 2.37 15.89
CA GLY A 85 11.80 3.22 17.04
C GLY A 85 10.83 4.37 16.76
N GLU A 86 10.60 4.75 15.50
CA GLU A 86 9.59 5.76 15.15
C GLU A 86 8.17 5.32 15.57
N SER A 87 7.32 6.31 15.88
CA SER A 87 5.90 6.11 16.18
C SER A 87 5.04 6.60 15.03
N LEU A 88 4.07 5.77 14.62
CA LEU A 88 3.22 6.01 13.45
C LEU A 88 1.75 5.83 13.81
N LEU A 89 0.89 6.58 13.12
CA LEU A 89 -0.56 6.44 13.20
C LEU A 89 -1.06 5.68 11.98
N GLY A 90 -1.59 4.47 12.18
CA GLY A 90 -2.16 3.65 11.12
C GLY A 90 -3.68 3.77 11.06
N THR A 91 -4.24 3.85 9.85
CA THR A 91 -5.68 4.08 9.63
C THR A 91 -6.37 3.00 8.80
N LYS A 92 -5.65 2.32 7.92
CA LYS A 92 -6.20 1.30 7.03
C LYS A 92 -5.20 0.18 6.81
N THR A 93 -5.63 -1.06 7.02
CA THR A 93 -4.82 -2.26 6.77
C THR A 93 -5.35 -3.02 5.56
N VAL A 94 -4.46 -3.44 4.67
CA VAL A 94 -4.76 -4.23 3.48
C VAL A 94 -3.64 -5.23 3.23
N ASN A 95 -3.98 -6.52 3.10
CA ASN A 95 -3.08 -7.58 2.61
C ASN A 95 -1.66 -7.56 3.24
N GLY A 96 -1.57 -7.41 4.56
CA GLY A 96 -0.29 -7.39 5.28
C GLY A 96 0.41 -6.02 5.38
N TRP A 97 -0.20 -4.96 4.83
CA TRP A 97 0.30 -3.59 4.88
C TRP A 97 -0.67 -2.67 5.61
N VAL A 98 -0.15 -1.59 6.18
CA VAL A 98 -0.97 -0.54 6.81
C VAL A 98 -0.58 0.83 6.28
N TRP A 99 -1.58 1.65 5.99
CA TRP A 99 -1.39 3.05 5.64
C TRP A 99 -1.13 3.83 6.93
N CYS A 100 0.06 4.39 7.02
CA CYS A 100 0.55 5.12 8.18
C CYS A 100 0.80 6.59 7.85
N GLU A 101 0.70 7.41 8.89
CA GLU A 101 1.06 8.83 8.88
C GLU A 101 2.03 9.09 10.03
N LYS A 102 3.01 9.97 9.82
CA LYS A 102 3.91 10.43 10.88
C LYS A 102 3.20 11.51 11.69
N PRO A 103 3.10 11.42 13.03
CA PRO A 103 2.40 12.41 13.86
C PRO A 103 2.90 13.86 13.67
N ASP A 104 4.20 14.03 13.45
CA ASP A 104 4.87 15.33 13.40
C ASP A 104 5.24 15.74 11.95
N SER A 105 4.69 15.08 10.93
CA SER A 105 4.97 15.36 9.52
C SER A 105 3.72 15.16 8.66
N SER A 106 3.70 15.72 7.45
CA SER A 106 2.66 15.45 6.45
C SER A 106 2.90 14.16 5.66
N GLU A 107 4.00 13.46 5.96
CA GLU A 107 4.37 12.21 5.31
C GLU A 107 3.43 11.06 5.69
N SER A 108 3.00 10.33 4.68
CA SER A 108 2.12 9.19 4.81
C SER A 108 2.39 8.17 3.70
N GLY A 109 2.07 6.90 3.95
CA GLY A 109 2.35 5.83 3.01
C GLY A 109 2.15 4.44 3.63
N TRP A 110 2.21 3.43 2.79
CA TRP A 110 2.14 2.03 3.21
C TRP A 110 3.43 1.58 3.89
N ILE A 111 3.29 0.78 4.94
CA ILE A 111 4.37 0.03 5.59
C ILE A 111 3.90 -1.42 5.83
N PRO A 112 4.77 -2.43 5.66
CA PRO A 112 4.46 -3.81 6.01
C PRO A 112 4.17 -3.92 7.50
N LEU A 113 3.09 -4.60 7.86
CA LEU A 113 2.79 -4.90 9.26
C LEU A 113 3.91 -5.68 9.95
N ALA A 114 4.67 -6.48 9.20
CA ALA A 114 5.84 -7.20 9.72
C ALA A 114 6.92 -6.28 10.28
N ASN A 115 7.00 -5.02 9.82
CA ASN A 115 7.95 -4.02 10.30
C ASN A 115 7.42 -3.22 11.49
N LEU A 116 6.21 -3.53 11.98
CA LEU A 116 5.51 -2.75 12.99
C LEU A 116 5.09 -3.62 14.18
N LYS A 117 4.98 -2.96 15.34
CA LYS A 117 4.35 -3.50 16.53
C LYS A 117 3.25 -2.55 16.97
N GLU A 118 2.01 -3.05 17.05
CA GLU A 118 0.89 -2.28 17.59
C GLU A 118 1.17 -1.92 19.06
N ALA A 119 1.14 -0.63 19.37
CA ALA A 119 1.23 -0.16 20.74
C ALA A 119 -0.13 -0.41 21.39
N ARG A 120 -0.20 -1.37 22.31
CA ARG A 120 -1.40 -1.57 23.12
C ARG A 120 -1.59 -0.33 24.00
N GLN A 121 -2.80 0.23 23.96
CA GLN A 121 -3.26 1.20 24.96
C GLN A 121 -3.32 0.56 26.35
#